data_AF-A0A9D4EGT6-F1
#
_entry.id   AF-A0A9D4EGT6-F1
#
_cell.length_a   1.000
_cell.length_b   1.000
_cell.length_c   1.000
_cell.angle_alpha   90.00
_cell.angle_beta   90.00
_cell.angle_gamma   90.00
#
_symmetry.space_group_name_H-M   'P 1'
#
loop_
_entity.id
_entity.type
_entity.pdbx_description
1 polymer ?
#
loop_
_entity_poly.entity_id
_entity_poly.type
_entity_poly.pdbx_seq_one_letter_code
_entity_poly.pdbx_strand_id
1 'polypeptide(L)'
;MRELERFVLKARSVDPEVRHVRDCIDPQKFYLCVSAVQMLCGFDEQTMEYVTPSLANKIGQSLHKLMLCPVGTKTSKKKQNILS
;
A
#
# COMPACT_ATOMS: atom_id res chain seq x y z
N MET A 1 10.99 -4.19 -10.30
CA MET A 1 10.41 -4.07 -8.94
C MET A 1 10.87 -2.82 -8.17
N ARG A 2 11.63 -1.88 -8.76
CA ARG A 2 12.06 -0.64 -8.08
C ARG A 2 10.91 0.33 -7.72
N GLU A 3 9.85 0.38 -8.52
CA GLU A 3 8.72 1.27 -8.22
C GLU A 3 7.96 0.84 -6.96
N LEU A 4 7.90 -0.46 -6.67
CA LEU A 4 7.33 -0.97 -5.42
C LEU A 4 8.19 -0.59 -4.20
N GLU A 5 9.52 -0.59 -4.32
CA GLU A 5 10.42 -0.15 -3.26
C GLU A 5 10.23 1.34 -2.97
N ARG A 6 10.15 2.18 -4.02
CA ARG A 6 9.84 3.61 -3.88
C ARG A 6 8.48 3.84 -3.24
N PHE A 7 7.49 3.03 -3.63
CA PHE A 7 6.17 3.05 -3.01
C PHE A 7 6.23 2.74 -1.51
N VAL A 8 6.94 1.69 -1.09
CA VAL A 8 7.09 1.36 0.35
C VAL A 8 7.81 2.47 1.11
N LEU A 9 8.85 3.08 0.51
CA LEU A 9 9.53 4.22 1.13
C LEU A 9 8.58 5.41 1.30
N LYS A 10 7.71 5.65 0.32
CA LYS A 10 6.74 6.74 0.39
C LYS A 10 5.62 6.43 1.39
N ALA A 11 5.14 5.20 1.42
CA ALA A 11 4.20 4.69 2.42
C ALA A 11 4.75 4.83 3.85
N ARG A 12 6.06 4.58 4.05
CA ARG A 12 6.73 4.77 5.34
C ARG A 12 6.78 6.23 5.80
N SER A 13 6.77 7.19 4.85
CA SER A 13 6.65 8.61 5.20
C SER A 13 5.25 8.98 5.69
N VAL A 14 4.23 8.15 5.44
CA VAL A 14 2.85 8.31 5.93
C VAL A 14 2.64 7.55 7.25
N ASP A 15 3.09 6.30 7.33
CA ASP A 15 3.07 5.47 8.54
C ASP A 15 4.44 4.80 8.73
N PRO A 16 5.24 5.20 9.74
CA PRO A 16 6.54 4.61 10.03
C PRO A 16 6.52 3.10 10.30
N GLU A 17 5.36 2.53 10.68
CA GLU A 17 5.21 1.10 10.94
C GLU A 17 5.25 0.25 9.66
N VAL A 18 5.15 0.88 8.48
CA VAL A 18 5.21 0.18 7.19
C VAL A 18 6.63 -0.33 6.91
N ARG A 19 6.77 -1.66 6.91
CA ARG A 19 8.05 -2.34 6.64
C ARG A 19 8.05 -3.03 5.29
N HIS A 20 6.90 -3.56 4.88
CA HIS A 20 6.73 -4.37 3.68
C HIS A 20 5.52 -3.90 2.86
N VAL A 21 5.52 -4.23 1.56
CA VAL A 21 4.36 -3.97 0.67
C VAL A 21 3.07 -4.59 1.21
N ARG A 22 3.19 -5.70 1.97
CA ARG A 22 2.03 -6.36 2.59
C ARG A 22 1.30 -5.49 3.59
N ASP A 23 2.00 -4.58 4.25
CA ASP A 23 1.39 -3.69 5.23
C ASP A 23 0.50 -2.64 4.53
N CYS A 24 0.70 -2.42 3.22
CA CYS A 24 -0.06 -1.49 2.39
C CYS A 24 -1.25 -2.14 1.65
N ILE A 25 -1.38 -3.46 1.66
CA ILE A 25 -2.53 -4.18 1.05
C ILE A 25 -3.57 -4.59 2.10
N ASP A 26 -3.41 -4.14 3.34
CA ASP A 26 -4.44 -4.26 4.37
C ASP A 26 -5.61 -3.30 4.04
N PRO A 27 -6.85 -3.80 3.91
CA PRO A 27 -8.03 -2.94 3.68
C PRO A 27 -8.19 -1.84 4.73
N GLN A 28 -7.78 -2.09 5.98
CA GLN A 28 -7.85 -1.10 7.06
C GLN A 28 -6.87 0.07 6.86
N LYS A 29 -5.80 -0.16 6.10
CA LYS A 29 -4.76 0.83 5.77
C LYS A 29 -4.81 1.25 4.30
N PHE A 30 -5.94 1.04 3.62
CA PHE A 30 -6.06 1.38 2.20
C PHE A 30 -5.81 2.87 1.93
N TYR A 31 -6.23 3.76 2.84
CA TYR A 31 -6.00 5.19 2.72
C TYR A 31 -4.51 5.52 2.58
N LEU A 32 -3.66 4.83 3.33
CA LEU A 32 -2.22 5.01 3.29
C LEU A 32 -1.63 4.61 1.93
N CYS A 33 -2.17 3.54 1.36
CA CYS A 33 -1.80 3.08 0.03
C CYS A 33 -2.12 4.15 -1.03
N VAL A 34 -3.33 4.75 -0.95
CA VAL A 34 -3.76 5.84 -1.84
C VAL A 34 -2.86 7.07 -1.68
N SER A 35 -2.63 7.53 -0.45
CA SER A 35 -1.78 8.70 -0.18
C SER A 35 -0.34 8.48 -0.66
N ALA A 36 0.22 7.28 -0.47
CA ALA A 36 1.56 6.94 -0.93
C ALA A 36 1.66 6.95 -2.46
N VAL A 37 0.65 6.43 -3.18
CA VAL A 37 0.60 6.48 -4.65
C VAL A 37 0.44 7.91 -5.14
N GLN A 38 -0.46 8.70 -4.53
CA GLN A 38 -0.67 10.10 -4.89
C GLN A 38 0.64 10.90 -4.80
N MET A 39 1.34 10.81 -3.68
CA MET A 39 2.59 11.53 -3.54
C MET A 39 3.71 11.00 -4.45
N LEU A 40 3.73 9.70 -4.76
CA LEU A 40 4.76 9.10 -5.61
C LEU A 40 4.54 9.43 -7.10
N CYS A 41 3.29 9.52 -7.53
CA CYS A 41 2.91 9.76 -8.92
C CYS A 41 2.67 11.24 -9.26
N GLY A 42 2.86 12.13 -8.27
CA GLY A 42 2.62 13.56 -8.41
C GLY A 42 1.15 13.84 -8.70
N PHE A 43 0.26 13.36 -7.85
CA PHE A 43 -1.15 13.71 -7.93
C PHE A 43 -1.35 15.19 -7.63
N ASP A 44 -2.06 15.88 -8.51
CA ASP A 44 -2.45 17.27 -8.34
C ASP A 44 -3.91 17.33 -7.90
N GLU A 45 -4.14 17.84 -6.69
CA GLU A 45 -5.48 17.96 -6.11
C GLU A 45 -6.35 19.01 -6.82
N GLN A 46 -5.76 19.97 -7.54
CA GLN A 46 -6.51 21.01 -8.26
C GLN A 46 -7.09 20.49 -9.57
N THR A 47 -6.31 19.69 -10.29
CA THR A 47 -6.70 19.11 -11.58
C THR A 47 -7.29 17.71 -11.44
N MET A 48 -7.12 17.05 -10.28
CA MET A 48 -7.46 15.66 -10.03
C MET A 48 -6.72 14.68 -10.95
N GLU A 49 -5.51 15.05 -11.39
CA GLU A 49 -4.71 14.28 -12.35
C GLU A 49 -3.39 13.80 -11.74
N TYR A 50 -2.85 12.72 -12.29
CA TYR A 50 -1.49 12.27 -11.98
C TYR A 50 -0.51 12.83 -13.00
N VAL A 51 0.60 13.40 -12.54
CA VAL A 51 1.73 13.78 -13.43
C VAL A 51 2.28 12.56 -14.17
N THR A 52 2.29 11.38 -13.53
CA THR A 52 2.72 10.13 -14.17
C THR A 52 1.69 9.01 -13.99
N PRO A 53 0.62 8.97 -14.79
CA PRO A 53 -0.47 8.00 -14.64
C PRO A 53 -0.01 6.57 -14.97
N SER A 54 0.98 6.41 -15.86
CA SER A 54 1.57 5.11 -16.18
C SER A 54 2.29 4.48 -14.98
N LEU A 55 2.85 5.31 -14.08
CA LEU A 55 3.47 4.85 -12.84
C LEU A 55 2.41 4.37 -11.84
N ALA A 56 1.33 5.13 -11.68
CA ALA A 56 0.20 4.74 -10.84
C ALA A 56 -0.39 3.39 -11.31
N ASN A 57 -0.60 3.23 -12.63
CA ASN A 57 -1.09 1.98 -13.20
C ASN A 57 -0.13 0.80 -12.96
N LYS A 58 1.18 1.00 -13.12
CA LYS A 58 2.20 -0.04 -12.84
C LYS A 58 2.16 -0.48 -11.38
N ILE A 59 2.08 0.46 -10.44
CA ILE A 59 2.00 0.17 -9.01
C ILE A 59 0.70 -0.57 -8.70
N GLY A 60 -0.44 -0.09 -9.22
CA GLY A 60 -1.73 -0.75 -9.04
C GLY A 60 -1.73 -2.21 -9.54
N GLN A 61 -1.21 -2.47 -10.73
CA GLN A 61 -1.08 -3.84 -11.26
C GLN A 61 -0.16 -4.71 -10.40
N SER A 62 0.94 -4.14 -9.90
CA SER A 62 1.86 -4.83 -9.00
C SER A 62 1.21 -5.20 -7.66
N LEU A 63 0.45 -4.27 -7.07
CA LEU A 63 -0.29 -4.51 -5.83
C LEU A 63 -1.39 -5.55 -6.02
N HIS A 64 -2.15 -5.47 -7.12
CA HIS A 64 -3.20 -6.43 -7.44
C HIS A 64 -2.65 -7.86 -7.58
N LYS A 65 -1.49 -8.02 -8.24
CA LYS A 65 -0.81 -9.33 -8.32
C LYS A 65 -0.40 -9.88 -6.96
N LEU A 66 0.00 -9.02 -6.02
CA LEU A 66 0.38 -9.42 -4.66
C LEU A 66 -0.84 -9.82 -3.82
N MET A 67 -1.99 -9.19 -4.04
CA MET A 67 -3.25 -9.57 -3.40
C MET A 67 -3.76 -10.92 -3.91
N LEU A 68 -3.67 -11.14 -5.22
CA LEU A 68 -4.17 -12.36 -5.87
C LEU A 68 -3.28 -13.58 -5.61
N CYS A 69 -2.02 -13.39 -5.23
CA CYS A 69 -1.10 -14.47 -4.93
C CYS A 69 -1.16 -14.80 -3.43
N PRO A 70 -1.76 -15.93 -3.01
CA PRO A 70 -1.82 -16.34 -1.61
C PRO A 70 -0.45 -16.86 -1.17
N VAL A 71 0.50 -15.96 -0.98
CA VAL A 71 1.79 -16.32 -0.39
C VAL A 71 1.57 -16.42 1.13
N GLY A 72 1.22 -17.64 1.59
CA GLY A 72 1.11 -18.09 2.98
C GLY A 72 1.17 -17.01 4.06
N THR A 73 0.03 -16.43 4.41
CA THR A 73 -0.09 -15.57 5.58
C THR A 73 -0.30 -16.45 6.82
N LYS A 74 0.70 -16.53 7.70
CA LYS A 74 0.43 -16.93 9.09
C LYS A 74 -0.33 -15.78 9.73
N THR A 75 -1.64 -15.89 9.73
CA THR A 75 -2.55 -15.01 10.49
C THR A 75 -2.33 -15.30 11.98
N SER A 76 -1.50 -14.48 12.64
CA SER A 76 -1.48 -14.41 14.09
C SER A 76 -2.82 -13.83 14.56
N LYS A 77 -3.81 -14.70 14.78
CA LYS A 77 -5.02 -14.38 15.53
C LYS A 77 -4.59 -13.92 16.92
N LYS A 78 -4.68 -12.61 17.17
CA LYS A 78 -4.61 -12.05 18.53
C LYS A 78 -5.81 -12.64 19.28
N LYS A 79 -5.57 -13.64 20.15
CA LYS A 79 -6.58 -14.18 21.08
C LYS A 79 -7.10 -13.01 21.92
N GLN A 80 -8.32 -12.56 21.64
CA GLN A 80 -9.09 -11.79 22.62
C GLN A 80 -9.50 -12.77 23.72
N ASN A 81 -8.86 -12.60 24.86
CA ASN A 81 -9.19 -13.26 26.11
C ASN A 81 -10.43 -12.56 26.65
N ILE A 82 -11.60 -13.21 26.58
CA ILE A 82 -12.80 -12.73 27.26
C ILE A 82 -13.00 -13.68 28.45
N LEU A 83 -12.63 -13.19 29.64
CA LEU A 83 -13.02 -13.79 30.91
C LEU A 83 -14.51 -13.49 31.15
N SER A 84 -15.28 -14.55 31.37
CA SER A 84 -16.51 -14.57 32.18
C SER A 84 -16.62 -15.96 32.78
#